data_AF-A0A9D5S9P8-F1
#
_entry.id   AF-A0A9D5S9P8-F1
#
_cell.length_a   1.000
_cell.length_b   1.000
_cell.length_c   1.000
_cell.angle_alpha   90.00
_cell.angle_beta   90.00
_cell.angle_gamma   90.00
#
_symmetry.space_group_name_H-M   'P 1'
#
loop_
_entity.id
_entity.type
_entity.pdbx_description
1 polymer ?
#
loop_
_entity_poly.entity_id
_entity_poly.type
_entity_poly.pdbx_seq_one_letter_code
_entity_poly.pdbx_strand_id
1 'polypeptide(L)' 'MGEKFVIGNRLKDKWIAVLDTDKKILEFTSQLAKAQEHQLEEDAQMNLADIQETGYFSDLQIYIKENNKAYRIDERG' A
#
# COMPACT_ATOMS: atom_id res chain seq x y z
N MET A 1 12.83 -10.17 11.96
CA MET A 1 11.66 -9.29 11.80
C MET A 1 11.44 -9.16 10.31
N GLY A 2 10.31 -9.65 9.80
CA GLY A 2 10.03 -9.68 8.37
C GLY A 2 9.68 -8.29 7.85
N GLU A 3 10.09 -8.01 6.63
CA GLU A 3 9.70 -6.83 5.88
C GLU A 3 8.19 -6.88 5.65
N LYS A 4 7.52 -5.74 5.82
CA LYS A 4 6.09 -5.61 5.53
C LYS A 4 5.92 -4.70 4.32
N PHE A 5 4.89 -4.92 3.55
CA PHE A 5 4.57 -4.12 2.37
C PHE A 5 3.32 -3.30 2.64
N VAL A 6 3.29 -2.06 2.21
CA VAL A 6 2.15 -1.17 2.36
C VAL A 6 1.90 -0.47 1.03
N ILE A 7 0.64 -0.18 0.73
CA ILE A 7 0.27 0.52 -0.49
C ILE A 7 -0.08 1.95 -0.14
N GLY A 8 0.40 2.89 -0.94
CA GLY A 8 0.06 4.30 -0.74
C GLY A 8 0.56 5.22 -1.84
N ASN A 9 0.20 6.48 -1.70
CA ASN A 9 0.63 7.58 -2.52
C ASN A 9 1.42 8.57 -1.67
N ARG A 10 2.74 8.57 -1.86
CA ARG A 10 3.66 9.50 -1.18
C ARG A 10 3.48 10.95 -1.63
N LEU A 11 3.00 11.21 -2.86
CA LEU A 11 2.74 12.58 -3.32
C LEU A 11 1.59 13.23 -2.56
N LYS A 12 0.68 12.43 -2.00
CA LYS A 12 -0.50 12.90 -1.25
C LYS A 12 -0.42 12.57 0.24
N ASP A 13 0.69 11.97 0.71
CA ASP A 13 0.81 11.41 2.06
C ASP A 13 -0.43 10.59 2.48
N LYS A 14 -0.92 9.75 1.56
CA LYS A 14 -2.08 8.88 1.78
C LYS A 14 -1.67 7.43 1.63
N TRP A 15 -2.01 6.62 2.61
CA TRP A 15 -1.77 5.18 2.64
C TRP A 15 -3.11 4.48 2.64
N ILE A 16 -3.15 3.26 2.12
CA ILE A 16 -4.35 2.44 2.18
C ILE A 16 -4.45 1.89 3.59
N ALA A 17 -5.52 2.21 4.30
CA ALA A 17 -5.76 1.74 5.67
C ALA A 17 -6.51 0.41 5.67
N VAL A 18 -7.50 0.31 4.79
CA VAL A 18 -8.37 -0.84 4.63
C VAL A 18 -8.60 -1.04 3.15
N LEU A 19 -8.42 -2.26 2.71
CA LEU A 19 -8.69 -2.75 1.38
C LEU A 19 -9.26 -4.15 1.54
N ASP A 20 -10.55 -4.26 1.24
CA ASP A 20 -11.30 -5.49 1.30
C ASP A 20 -11.97 -5.65 -0.07
N THR A 21 -11.38 -6.46 -0.94
CA THR A 21 -11.85 -6.68 -2.31
C THR A 21 -13.15 -7.49 -2.34
N ASP A 22 -13.34 -8.39 -1.38
CA ASP A 22 -14.57 -9.16 -1.18
C ASP A 22 -15.74 -8.24 -0.81
N LYS A 23 -15.52 -7.31 0.13
CA LYS A 23 -16.55 -6.34 0.56
C LYS A 23 -16.57 -5.04 -0.23
N LYS A 24 -15.63 -4.84 -1.16
CA LYS A 24 -15.42 -3.60 -1.93
C LYS A 24 -15.24 -2.37 -1.02
N ILE A 25 -14.54 -2.53 0.09
CA ILE A 25 -14.24 -1.44 1.03
C ILE A 25 -12.82 -0.97 0.79
N LEU A 26 -12.66 0.34 0.59
CA LEU A 26 -11.37 0.95 0.34
C LEU A 26 -11.27 2.27 1.10
N GLU A 27 -10.39 2.33 2.09
CA GLU A 27 -10.17 3.49 2.94
C GLU A 27 -8.72 3.96 2.91
N PHE A 28 -8.54 5.28 2.93
CA PHE A 28 -7.22 5.90 3.00
C PHE A 28 -6.98 6.53 4.37
N THR A 29 -5.72 6.51 4.79
CA THR A 29 -5.22 7.15 6.01
C THR A 29 -3.96 7.94 5.71
N SER A 30 -3.78 9.08 6.35
CA SER A 30 -2.48 9.77 6.35
C SER A 30 -1.48 9.19 7.35
N GLN A 31 -1.91 8.21 8.16
CA GLN A 31 -1.07 7.59 9.17
C GLN A 31 -0.52 6.26 8.66
N LEU A 32 0.78 6.19 8.36
CA LEU A 32 1.47 4.96 7.95
C LEU A 32 1.30 3.81 8.97
N ALA A 33 1.19 4.14 10.25
CA ALA A 33 0.94 3.15 11.30
C ALA A 33 -0.41 2.43 11.15
N LYS A 34 -1.40 3.09 10.53
CA LYS A 34 -2.73 2.53 10.24
C LYS A 34 -2.84 1.99 8.81
N ALA A 35 -1.76 2.07 8.02
CA ALA A 35 -1.76 1.51 6.69
C ALA A 35 -1.89 -0.02 6.77
N GLN A 36 -2.61 -0.59 5.81
CA GLN A 36 -2.71 -2.02 5.59
C GLN A 36 -1.32 -2.56 5.28
N GLU A 37 -0.94 -3.57 6.07
CA GLU A 37 0.34 -4.22 5.98
C GLU A 37 0.16 -5.60 5.36
N HIS A 38 0.87 -5.84 4.29
CA HIS A 38 0.94 -7.12 3.61
C HIS A 38 2.24 -7.83 4.01
N GLN A 39 2.17 -9.13 4.25
CA GLN A 39 3.37 -9.94 4.54
C GLN A 39 4.15 -10.31 3.28
N LEU A 40 3.49 -10.33 2.12
CA LEU A 40 4.05 -10.71 0.83
C LEU A 40 3.90 -9.55 -0.15
N GLU A 41 4.91 -9.36 -1.00
CA GLU A 41 4.87 -8.36 -2.07
C GLU A 41 3.78 -8.69 -3.11
N GLU A 42 3.64 -9.97 -3.46
CA GLU A 42 2.63 -10.44 -4.44
C GLU A 42 1.21 -10.07 -4.00
N ASP A 43 0.91 -10.19 -2.71
CA ASP A 43 -0.40 -9.80 -2.15
C ASP A 43 -0.61 -8.29 -2.27
N ALA A 44 0.42 -7.49 -1.99
CA ALA A 44 0.36 -6.04 -2.18
C ALA A 44 0.23 -5.64 -3.67
N GLN A 45 0.84 -6.39 -4.59
CA GLN A 45 0.73 -6.18 -6.03
C GLN A 45 -0.66 -6.49 -6.57
N MET A 46 -1.25 -7.62 -6.19
CA MET A 46 -2.63 -7.96 -6.56
C MET A 46 -3.61 -6.91 -6.08
N ASN A 47 -3.46 -6.50 -4.82
CA ASN A 47 -4.27 -5.45 -4.22
C ASN A 47 -4.09 -4.10 -4.92
N LEU A 48 -2.84 -3.70 -5.21
CA LEU A 48 -2.58 -2.47 -5.97
C LEU A 48 -3.25 -2.51 -7.36
N ALA A 49 -3.16 -3.64 -8.06
CA ALA A 49 -3.75 -3.81 -9.38
C ALA A 49 -5.28 -3.68 -9.34
N ASP A 50 -5.94 -4.29 -8.37
CA ASP A 50 -7.40 -4.18 -8.16
C ASP A 50 -7.81 -2.72 -7.96
N ILE A 51 -7.07 -1.99 -7.12
CA ILE A 51 -7.34 -0.57 -6.87
C ILE A 51 -7.11 0.29 -8.11
N GLN A 52 -6.05 0.01 -8.86
CA GLN A 52 -5.75 0.71 -10.10
C GLN A 52 -6.79 0.42 -11.18
N GLU A 53 -7.39 -0.78 -11.20
CA GLU A 53 -8.48 -1.16 -12.09
C GLU A 53 -9.73 -0.28 -11.86
N THR A 54 -9.97 0.15 -10.62
CA THR A 54 -11.07 1.10 -10.33
C THR A 54 -10.88 2.49 -10.96
N GLY A 55 -9.66 2.82 -11.42
CA GLY A 55 -9.35 4.08 -12.12
C GLY A 55 -9.20 5.31 -11.22
N TYR A 56 -9.45 5.20 -9.90
CA TYR A 56 -9.37 6.34 -8.98
C TYR A 56 -7.94 6.68 -8.55
N PHE A 57 -7.01 5.74 -8.67
CA PHE A 57 -5.70 5.86 -8.03
C PHE A 57 -4.55 5.28 -8.87
N SER A 58 -4.25 5.90 -10.01
CA SER A 58 -3.10 5.52 -10.85
C SER A 58 -1.74 5.80 -10.20
N ASP A 59 -1.68 6.71 -9.23
CA ASP A 59 -0.43 7.13 -8.57
C ASP A 59 0.00 6.25 -7.37
N LEU A 60 -0.75 5.19 -7.05
CA LEU A 60 -0.41 4.31 -5.94
C LEU A 60 0.80 3.46 -6.27
N GLN A 61 1.65 3.26 -5.27
CA GLN A 61 2.83 2.41 -5.33
C GLN A 61 2.92 1.57 -4.06
N ILE A 62 3.67 0.49 -4.14
CA ILE A 62 3.97 -0.38 -3.01
C ILE A 62 5.26 0.12 -2.36
N TYR A 63 5.26 0.12 -1.04
CA TYR A 63 6.38 0.54 -0.21
C TYR A 63 6.68 -0.55 0.82
N ILE A 64 7.95 -0.69 1.17
CA ILE A 64 8.42 -1.55 2.25
C ILE A 64 8.37 -0.76 3.55
N LYS A 65 7.57 -1.21 4.50
CA LYS A 65 7.48 -0.65 5.84
C LYS A 65 8.50 -1.33 6.76
N GLU A 66 9.47 -0.55 7.23
CA GLU A 66 10.47 -0.96 8.21
C GLU A 66 10.60 0.12 9.28
N ASN A 67 10.49 -0.25 10.57
CA ASN A 67 10.66 0.67 11.71
C ASN A 67 9.88 2.00 11.57
N ASN A 68 8.63 1.91 11.14
CA ASN A 68 7.73 3.07 10.94
C ASN A 68 8.16 4.04 9.83
N LYS A 69 9.04 3.60 8.93
CA LYS A 69 9.37 4.26 7.67
C LYS A 69 8.92 3.40 6.50
N ALA A 70 8.54 4.03 5.40
CA ALA A 70 8.14 3.37 4.17
C ALA A 70 9.16 3.71 3.06
N TYR A 71 9.74 2.70 2.44
CA TYR A 71 10.73 2.81 1.37
C TYR A 71 10.15 2.31 0.07
N ARG A 72 10.52 2.88 -1.08
CA ARG A 72 10.09 2.32 -2.36
C ARG A 72 10.80 0.99 -2.60
N ILE A 73 10.11 0.01 -3.17
CA ILE A 73 10.72 -1.27 -3.58
C ILE A 73 11.83 -1.01 -4.61
N ASP A 74 11.63 -0.03 -5.50
CA ASP A 74 12.56 0.38 -6.55
C ASP A 74 13.89 0.98 -6.04
N GLU A 75 13.96 1.42 -4.77
CA GLU A 75 15.19 1.98 -4.17
C GLU A 75 16.22 0.92 -3.75
N ARG A 76 15.94 -0.37 -3.99
CA ARG A 76 16.87 -1.50 -3.80
C ARG A 76 17.72 -1.84 -5.03
N GLY A 77 17.71 -1.00 -6.07
CA GLY A 77 18.54 -1.11 -7.26
C GLY A 77 19.99 -0.69 -7.03
#